data_AF-A0A946KBU3-F1
#
_entry.id   AF-A0A946KBU3-F1
#
_cell.length_a   1.000
_cell.length_b   1.000
_cell.length_c   1.000
_cell.angle_alpha   90.00
_cell.angle_beta   90.00
_cell.angle_gamma   90.00
#
_symmetry.space_group_name_H-M   'P 1'
#
loop_
_entity.id
_entity.type
_entity.pdbx_description
1 polymer ?
#
loop_
_entity_poly.entity_id
_entity_poly.type
_entity_poly.pdbx_seq_one_letter_code
_entity_poly.pdbx_strand_id
1 'polypeptide(L)' 'MHRFFLLFFVVVVGASLVGCQVDVSGQTLPSAYYLQDDIQYFPAGPEFKLSKEAAALKAYSDQNSVDDQTNCDSCR' A
#
# COMPACT_ATOMS: atom_id res chain seq x y z
N MET A 1 -41.00 35.23 0.58
CA MET A 1 -41.03 33.88 -0.01
C MET A 1 -40.04 33.71 -1.16
N HIS A 2 -40.06 34.51 -2.23
CA HIS A 2 -39.14 34.33 -3.38
C HIS A 2 -37.64 34.50 -3.07
N ARG A 3 -37.29 35.40 -2.14
CA ARG A 3 -35.89 35.62 -1.72
C ARG A 3 -35.26 34.38 -1.07
N PHE A 4 -36.03 33.66 -0.25
CA PHE A 4 -35.58 32.40 0.36
C PHE A 4 -35.45 31.29 -0.67
N PHE A 5 -36.36 31.24 -1.65
CA PHE A 5 -36.28 30.29 -2.77
C PHE A 5 -35.04 30.51 -3.64
N LEU A 6 -34.71 31.76 -3.96
CA LEU A 6 -33.49 32.09 -4.71
C LEU A 6 -32.22 31.70 -3.96
N LEU A 7 -32.14 32.00 -2.66
CA LEU A 7 -30.99 31.61 -1.85
C LEU A 7 -30.84 30.09 -1.74
N PHE A 8 -31.95 29.37 -1.57
CA PHE A 8 -31.93 27.92 -1.55
C PHE A 8 -31.45 27.33 -2.88
N PHE A 9 -31.93 27.87 -4.00
CA PHE A 9 -31.52 27.42 -5.33
C PHE A 9 -30.03 27.64 -5.59
N VAL A 10 -29.48 28.78 -5.17
CA VAL A 10 -28.04 29.08 -5.29
C VAL A 10 -27.20 28.11 -4.46
N VAL A 11 -27.62 27.77 -3.25
CA VAL A 11 -26.89 26.82 -2.39
C VAL A 11 -26.90 25.41 -2.99
N VAL A 12 -28.05 24.95 -3.50
CA VAL A 12 -28.17 23.62 -4.11
C VAL A 12 -27.31 23.50 -5.38
N VAL A 13 -27.30 24.53 -6.23
CA VAL A 13 -26.47 24.56 -7.45
C VAL A 13 -24.97 24.68 -7.12
N GLY A 14 -24.60 25.44 -6.09
CA GLY A 14 -23.20 25.56 -5.67
C GLY A 14 -22.64 24.26 -5.11
N ALA A 15 -23.44 23.53 -4.32
CA ALA A 15 -23.03 22.27 -3.72
C ALA A 15 -22.90 21.11 -4.73
N SER A 16 -23.60 21.14 -5.86
CA SER A 16 -23.48 20.12 -6.90
C SER A 16 -22.25 20.30 -7.81
N LEU A 17 -21.60 21.47 -7.76
CA LEU A 17 -20.39 21.76 -8.54
C LEU A 17 -19.09 21.42 -7.81
N VAL A 18 -19.14 21.12 -6.51
CA VAL A 18 -17.96 20.71 -5.72
C VAL A 18 -17.82 19.18 -5.75
N GLY A 19 -16.73 18.69 -6.34
CA GLY A 19 -16.38 17.26 -6.33
C GLY A 19 -15.72 16.84 -5.00
N CYS A 20 -15.86 15.57 -4.64
CA CYS A 20 -15.14 14.97 -3.52
C CYS A 20 -13.71 14.63 -3.97
N GLN A 21 -12.74 15.46 -3.62
CA GLN A 21 -11.33 15.19 -3.90
C GLN A 21 -10.89 13.98 -3.06
N VAL A 22 -10.58 12.88 -3.72
CA VAL A 22 -10.14 11.65 -3.05
C VAL A 22 -8.64 11.75 -2.73
N ASP A 23 -8.30 11.69 -1.45
CA ASP A 23 -6.93 11.48 -0.98
C ASP A 23 -6.73 9.98 -0.78
N VAL A 24 -5.74 9.41 -1.47
CA VAL A 24 -5.34 8.03 -1.22
C VAL A 24 -3.85 8.02 -0.94
N SER A 25 -3.48 7.51 0.24
CA SER A 25 -2.10 7.44 0.71
C SER A 25 -1.37 8.80 0.81
N GLY A 26 -2.10 9.90 1.10
CA GLY A 26 -1.50 11.23 1.27
C GLY A 26 -1.07 11.91 -0.03
N GLN A 27 -1.52 11.39 -1.18
CA GLN A 27 -1.39 12.03 -2.47
C GLN A 27 -2.78 12.26 -3.07
N THR A 28 -2.95 13.41 -3.74
CA THR A 28 -4.13 13.69 -4.56
C THR A 28 -3.86 13.13 -5.95
N LEU A 29 -4.30 11.89 -6.17
CA LEU A 29 -3.96 11.20 -7.42
C LEU A 29 -4.77 11.78 -8.60
N PRO A 30 -4.14 12.07 -9.74
CA PRO A 30 -4.80 12.70 -10.90
C PRO A 30 -5.91 11.87 -11.54
N SER A 31 -5.99 10.56 -11.25
CA SER A 31 -6.94 9.64 -11.85
C SER A 31 -7.53 8.67 -10.83
N ALA A 32 -8.82 8.35 -10.99
CA ALA A 32 -9.53 7.38 -10.15
C ALA A 32 -9.08 5.92 -10.37
N TYR A 33 -8.27 5.67 -11.41
CA TYR A 33 -7.83 4.34 -11.83
C TYR A 33 -6.33 4.12 -11.61
N TYR A 34 -5.70 4.88 -10.72
CA TYR A 34 -4.25 4.78 -10.49
C TYR A 34 -3.76 3.37 -10.08
N LEU A 35 -4.64 2.55 -9.48
CA LEU A 35 -4.35 1.16 -9.14
C LEU A 35 -4.38 0.23 -10.35
N GLN A 36 -5.00 0.67 -11.45
CA GLN A 36 -5.14 -0.06 -12.71
C GLN A 36 -4.27 0.55 -13.83
N ASP A 37 -3.57 1.66 -13.58
CA ASP A 37 -2.69 2.27 -14.57
C ASP A 37 -1.39 1.46 -14.62
N ASP A 38 -1.32 0.61 -15.64
CA ASP A 38 -0.25 -0.36 -15.79
C ASP A 38 1.08 0.31 -16.10
N ILE A 39 2.14 -0.22 -15.46
CA ILE A 39 3.56 0.11 -15.65
C ILE A 39 4.01 1.44 -15.02
N GLN A 40 4.12 1.44 -13.69
CA GLN A 40 5.36 1.94 -13.10
C GLN A 40 6.47 0.99 -13.55
N TYR A 41 7.29 1.38 -14.53
CA TYR A 41 8.36 0.54 -15.08
C TYR A 41 9.29 0.07 -13.95
N PHE A 42 9.09 -1.16 -13.49
CA PHE A 42 10.04 -1.86 -12.65
C PHE A 42 11.00 -2.57 -13.62
N PRO A 43 12.28 -2.18 -13.70
CA PRO A 43 13.22 -2.91 -14.56
C PRO A 43 13.18 -4.38 -14.18
N ALA A 44 13.27 -5.27 -15.17
CA ALA A 44 13.41 -6.72 -14.98
C ALA A 44 14.73 -7.01 -14.23
N GLY A 45 14.72 -6.76 -12.93
CA GLY A 45 15.69 -7.20 -11.95
C GLY A 45 15.04 -8.25 -11.07
N PRO A 46 15.81 -8.89 -10.17
CA PRO A 46 15.23 -9.80 -9.20
C PRO A 46 14.09 -9.07 -8.45
N GLU A 47 12.85 -9.58 -8.58
CA GLU A 47 11.65 -9.01 -7.96
C GLU A 47 11.83 -8.83 -6.45
N PHE A 48 12.71 -9.64 -5.88
CA PHE A 48 13.16 -9.55 -4.51
C PHE A 48 14.53 -8.86 -4.43
N LYS A 49 14.49 -7.55 -4.11
CA LYS A 49 15.68 -6.69 -3.93
C LYS A 49 16.66 -7.20 -2.87
N LEU A 50 16.22 -8.11 -2.01
CA LEU A 50 16.91 -8.54 -0.79
C LEU A 50 17.31 -10.03 -0.80
N SER A 51 17.51 -10.62 -1.99
CA SER A 51 17.76 -12.06 -2.15
C SER A 51 18.95 -12.60 -1.35
N LYS A 52 19.96 -11.76 -1.12
CA LYS A 52 21.13 -12.12 -0.32
C LYS A 52 20.78 -12.20 1.16
N GLU A 53 19.95 -11.29 1.65
CA GLU A 53 19.53 -11.22 3.04
C GLU A 53 18.50 -12.31 3.34
N ALA A 54 17.59 -12.65 2.42
CA ALA A 54 16.73 -13.83 2.61
C ALA A 54 17.53 -15.13 2.57
N ALA A 55 18.54 -15.23 1.71
CA ALA A 55 19.44 -16.39 1.73
C ALA A 55 20.25 -16.48 3.03
N ALA A 56 20.72 -15.34 3.56
CA ALA A 56 21.41 -15.27 4.84
C ALA A 56 20.50 -15.63 6.03
N LEU A 57 19.26 -15.12 6.04
CA LEU A 57 18.24 -15.46 7.04
C LEU A 57 17.87 -16.94 6.97
N LYS A 58 17.75 -17.50 5.76
CA LYS A 58 17.49 -18.93 5.59
C LYS A 58 18.66 -19.78 6.06
N ALA A 59 19.89 -19.42 5.73
CA ALA A 59 21.06 -20.12 6.23
C ALA A 59 21.15 -20.05 7.76
N TYR A 60 20.84 -18.89 8.36
CA TYR A 60 20.81 -18.72 9.81
C TYR A 60 19.71 -19.55 10.48
N SER A 61 18.49 -19.59 9.93
CA SER A 61 17.41 -20.44 10.46
C SER A 61 17.72 -21.94 10.34
N ASP A 62 18.38 -22.33 9.25
CA ASP A 62 18.76 -23.72 9.01
C ASP A 62 19.92 -24.14 9.94
N GLN A 63 20.81 -23.22 10.34
CA GLN A 63 21.82 -23.45 11.39
C GLN A 63 21.20 -23.49 12.79
N ASN A 64 20.26 -22.58 13.08
CA ASN A 64 19.57 -22.45 14.38
C ASN A 64 18.46 -23.51 14.60
N SER A 65 18.23 -24.41 13.65
CA SER A 65 17.37 -25.59 13.81
C SER A 65 18.17 -26.89 13.92
N VAL A 66 19.46 -26.85 13.58
CA VAL A 66 20.39 -27.98 13.71
C VAL A 66 21.05 -27.99 15.10
N ASP A 67 21.32 -26.81 15.66
CA ASP A 67 21.83 -26.64 17.03
C ASP A 67 20.78 -27.01 18.11
N ASP A 68 19.49 -26.74 17.87
CA ASP A 68 18.38 -27.11 18.78
C ASP A 68 18.24 -28.63 18.95
N GLN A 69 18.41 -29.40 17.87
CA GLN A 69 18.40 -30.88 17.93
C GLN A 69 19.61 -31.40 18.74
N THR A 70 20.81 -30.84 18.53
CA THR A 70 22.02 -31.29 19.26
C THR A 70 22.05 -30.89 20.74
N ASN A 71 21.31 -29.86 21.15
CA ASN A 71 21.20 -29.47 22.56
C ASN A 71 20.30 -30.42 23.35
N CYS A 72 19.23 -30.93 22.74
CA CYS A 72 18.36 -31.94 23.35
C CYS A 72 18.99 -33.35 23.43
N ASP A 73 19.97 -33.64 22.56
CA ASP A 73 20.64 -34.96 22.53
C ASP A 73 21.81 -35.08 23.52
N SER A 74 22.34 -33.96 24.03
CA SER A 74 23.47 -33.94 24.99
C SER A 74 23.04 -34.02 26.46
N CYS A 75 21.75 -34.12 26.75
CA CYS A 75 21.21 -34.30 28.11
C CYS A 75 20.54 -35.67 28.30
N ARG A 76 21.21 -36.75 27.89
CA ARG A 76 20.87 -38.12 28.31
C ARG A 76 22.08 -38.85 28.87
#